data_AF-A0A379STX6-F1
#
_entry.id   AF-A0A379STX6-F1
#
_cell.length_a   1.000
_cell.length_b   1.000
_cell.length_c   1.000
_cell.angle_alpha   90.00
_cell.angle_beta   90.00
_cell.angle_gamma   90.00
#
_symmetry.space_group_name_H-M   'P 1'
#
loop_
_entity.id
_entity.type
_entity.pdbx_description
1 polymer ?
#
loop_
_entity_poly.entity_id
_entity_poly.type
_entity_poly.pdbx_seq_one_letter_code
_entity_poly.pdbx_strand_id
1 'polypeptide(L)' 'MVFELKQNVKPQLFALAPVAGFKERLVMDLYPANAQDMQDPLLALLEDYNKGDLDKQVPPSQSGPQPGKAGRDRPIVHYA' A
#
# COMPACT_ATOMS: atom_id res chain seq x y z
N MET A 1 -20.19 -5.94 -19.08
CA MET A 1 -18.99 -6.77 -18.83
C MET A 1 -19.29 -7.64 -17.62
N VAL A 2 -18.81 -8.89 -17.60
CA VAL A 2 -19.00 -9.82 -16.48
C VAL A 2 -17.66 -10.46 -16.18
N PHE A 3 -17.28 -10.50 -14.90
CA PHE A 3 -16.02 -11.06 -14.44
C PHE A 3 -16.30 -12.27 -13.56
N GLU A 4 -15.62 -13.38 -13.85
CA GLU A 4 -15.56 -14.53 -12.94
C GLU A 4 -14.44 -14.30 -11.93
N LEU A 5 -14.73 -14.48 -10.65
CA LEU A 5 -13.83 -14.16 -9.56
C LEU A 5 -13.45 -15.42 -8.78
N LYS A 6 -12.19 -15.48 -8.36
CA LYS A 6 -11.66 -16.61 -7.56
C LYS A 6 -12.11 -16.57 -6.10
N GLN A 7 -12.60 -15.43 -5.63
CA GLN A 7 -13.01 -15.20 -4.25
C GLN A 7 -14.03 -14.05 -4.18
N ASN A 8 -14.64 -13.88 -3.01
CA ASN A 8 -15.56 -12.79 -2.75
C ASN A 8 -14.80 -11.45 -2.67
N VAL A 9 -15.30 -10.45 -3.39
CA VAL A 9 -14.71 -9.10 -3.43
C VAL A 9 -15.75 -8.05 -3.06
N LYS A 10 -15.27 -6.90 -2.57
CA LYS A 10 -16.02 -5.65 -2.40
C LYS A 10 -15.54 -4.64 -3.45
N PRO A 11 -16.22 -4.57 -4.62
CA PRO A 11 -15.79 -3.70 -5.70
C PRO A 11 -16.05 -2.22 -5.35
N GLN A 12 -15.12 -1.35 -5.75
CA GLN A 12 -15.30 0.11 -5.73
C GLN A 12 -15.21 0.67 -7.14
N LEU A 13 -16.17 1.50 -7.54
CA LEU A 13 -16.26 2.07 -8.88
C LEU A 13 -16.21 3.60 -8.83
N PHE A 14 -15.38 4.21 -9.66
CA PHE A 14 -15.33 5.67 -9.78
C PHE A 14 -14.90 6.10 -11.18
N ALA A 15 -15.33 7.31 -11.56
CA ALA A 15 -14.96 7.94 -12.81
C ALA A 15 -13.84 8.97 -12.56
N LEU A 16 -12.83 8.97 -13.42
CA LEU A 16 -11.77 9.98 -13.42
C LEU A 16 -11.90 10.85 -14.66
N ALA A 17 -11.91 12.16 -14.43
CA ALA A 17 -11.84 13.16 -15.49
C ALA A 17 -10.52 13.05 -16.27
N PRO A 18 -10.47 13.64 -17.49
CA PRO A 18 -9.27 13.64 -18.30
C PRO A 18 -8.12 14.39 -17.62
N VAL A 19 -6.94 13.79 -17.61
CA VAL A 19 -5.71 14.40 -17.07
C VAL A 19 -4.48 13.76 -17.70
N ALA A 20 -3.42 14.55 -17.89
CA ALA A 20 -2.13 14.09 -18.43
C ALA A 20 -2.23 13.28 -19.75
N GLY A 21 -3.16 13.65 -20.64
CA GLY A 21 -3.37 13.00 -21.93
C GLY A 21 -4.26 11.74 -21.88
N PHE A 22 -4.65 11.26 -20.70
CA PHE A 22 -5.66 10.23 -20.56
C PHE A 22 -7.07 10.84 -20.67
N LYS A 23 -7.96 10.16 -21.39
CA LYS A 23 -9.37 10.53 -21.55
C LYS A 23 -10.19 10.12 -20.31
N GLU A 24 -11.51 10.17 -20.44
CA GLU A 24 -12.45 9.67 -19.43
C GLU A 24 -12.14 8.20 -19.10
N ARG A 25 -12.04 7.91 -17.80
CA ARG A 25 -11.72 6.56 -17.31
C ARG A 25 -12.74 6.14 -16.26
N LEU A 26 -13.21 4.90 -16.40
CA LEU A 26 -13.92 4.19 -15.35
C LEU A 26 -12.89 3.27 -14.67
N VAL A 27 -12.69 3.45 -13.37
CA VAL A 27 -11.80 2.63 -12.55
C VAL A 27 -12.65 1.71 -11.67
N MET A 28 -12.20 0.47 -11.55
CA MET A 28 -12.83 -0.57 -10.74
C MET A 28 -11.77 -1.26 -9.90
N ASP A 29 -11.76 -0.98 -8.60
CA ASP A 29 -10.88 -1.62 -7.65
C ASP A 29 -11.59 -2.81 -7.01
N LEU A 30 -10.97 -3.99 -7.02
CA LEU A 30 -11.53 -5.23 -6.48
C LEU A 30 -10.77 -5.63 -5.21
N TYR A 31 -11.27 -5.19 -4.06
CA TYR A 31 -10.71 -5.59 -2.77
C TYR A 31 -11.34 -6.90 -2.28
N PRO A 32 -10.61 -7.78 -1.57
CA PRO A 32 -11.21 -8.93 -0.89
C PRO A 32 -12.34 -8.48 0.03
N ALA A 33 -13.44 -9.24 0.10
CA ALA A 33 -14.56 -8.90 0.98
C ALA A 33 -14.18 -9.01 2.47
N ASN A 34 -13.28 -9.93 2.80
CA ASN A 34 -12.74 -10.13 4.14
C ASN A 34 -11.22 -9.90 4.11
N ALA A 35 -10.79 -8.73 4.58
CA ALA A 35 -9.37 -8.37 4.61
C ALA A 35 -8.58 -9.11 5.70
N GLN A 36 -9.23 -9.70 6.71
CA GLN A 36 -8.56 -10.47 7.76
C GLN A 36 -8.06 -11.84 7.28
N ASP A 37 -8.73 -12.45 6.30
CA ASP A 37 -8.41 -13.80 5.82
C ASP A 37 -7.20 -13.80 4.86
N MET A 38 -6.93 -12.65 4.25
CA MET A 38 -5.72 -12.39 3.48
C MET A 38 -4.85 -11.48 4.32
N GLN A 39 -3.71 -11.97 4.80
CA GLN A 39 -2.63 -11.12 5.31
C GLN A 39 -2.11 -10.25 4.15
N ASP A 40 -2.87 -9.23 3.76
CA ASP A 40 -2.50 -8.22 2.79
C ASP A 40 -1.87 -7.06 3.57
N PRO A 41 -0.53 -6.97 3.59
CA PRO A 41 0.15 -5.96 4.38
C PRO A 41 -0.17 -4.55 3.90
N LEU A 42 -0.53 -4.37 2.62
CA LEU A 42 -0.88 -3.05 2.09
C LEU A 42 -2.26 -2.62 2.59
N LEU A 43 -3.24 -3.52 2.62
CA LEU A 43 -4.56 -3.21 3.20
C LEU A 43 -4.46 -2.84 4.67
N ALA A 44 -3.65 -3.55 5.45
CA ALA A 44 -3.38 -3.19 6.85
C ALA A 44 -2.81 -1.77 6.95
N LEU A 45 -1.81 -1.43 6.14
CA LEU A 45 -1.20 -0.09 6.11
C LEU A 45 -2.20 1.00 5.68
N LEU A 46 -3.07 0.71 4.71
CA LEU A 46 -4.11 1.64 4.27
C LEU A 46 -5.17 1.86 5.36
N GLU A 47 -5.56 0.80 6.07
CA GLU A 47 -6.43 0.92 7.23
C GLU A 47 -5.80 1.78 8.33
N ASP A 48 -4.52 1.56 8.64
CA ASP A 48 -3.79 2.33 9.64
C ASP A 48 -3.63 3.80 9.21
N TYR A 49 -3.37 4.05 7.92
CA TYR A 49 -3.37 5.39 7.34
C TYR A 49 -4.73 6.08 7.53
N ASN A 50 -5.81 5.39 7.15
CA ASN A 50 -7.17 5.93 7.25
C ASN A 50 -7.63 6.14 8.69
N LYS A 51 -7.15 5.34 9.63
CA LYS A 51 -7.39 5.48 11.08
C LYS A 51 -6.53 6.58 11.72
N GLY A 52 -5.57 7.14 10.98
CA GLY A 52 -4.62 8.14 11.49
C GLY A 52 -3.60 7.55 12.48
N ASP A 53 -3.35 6.24 12.39
CA ASP A 53 -2.54 5.49 13.38
C ASP A 53 -1.13 5.13 12.88
N LEU A 54 -0.78 5.55 11.65
CA LEU A 54 0.55 5.36 11.07
C LEU A 54 1.69 5.88 11.96
N ASP A 55 1.43 6.92 12.75
CA ASP A 55 2.43 7.52 13.64
C ASP A 55 2.76 6.64 14.86
N LYS A 56 1.94 5.62 15.18
CA LYS A 56 2.13 4.77 16.38
C LYS A 56 2.90 3.47 16.11
N GLN A 57 3.07 3.08 14.85
CA GLN A 57 3.75 1.84 14.47
C GLN A 57 5.01 2.04 13.62
N VAL A 58 5.52 3.27 13.51
CA VAL A 58 6.93 3.42 13.17
C VAL A 58 7.71 3.05 14.44
N PRO A 59 8.49 1.95 14.49
CA PRO A 59 9.48 1.81 15.56
C PRO A 59 10.28 3.12 15.57
N PRO A 60 10.55 3.74 16.75
CA PRO A 60 11.25 5.02 16.81
C PRO A 60 12.48 4.88 15.92
N SER A 61 12.53 5.74 14.90
CA SER A 61 13.46 5.60 13.79
C SER A 61 14.89 5.61 14.35
N GLN A 62 15.46 4.43 14.62
CA GLN A 62 16.91 4.28 14.59
C GLN A 62 17.43 4.46 13.15
N SER A 63 16.51 4.57 12.19
CA SER A 63 16.71 4.93 10.79
C SER A 63 16.20 6.34 10.45
N GLY A 64 16.50 7.33 11.30
CA GLY A 64 16.81 8.65 10.71
C GLY A 64 18.00 8.50 9.74
N PRO A 65 18.22 9.42 8.78
CA PRO A 65 19.45 9.39 7.98
C PRO A 65 20.65 9.44 8.94
N GLN A 66 21.26 8.28 9.21
CA GLN A 66 22.47 8.23 10.02
C GLN A 66 23.54 9.01 9.26
N PRO A 67 24.20 10.00 9.89
CA PRO A 67 25.31 10.71 9.27
C PRO A 67 26.37 9.70 8.81
N GLY A 68 26.71 9.69 7.52
CA GLY A 68 27.76 8.82 6.99
C GLY A 68 27.41 8.13 5.67
N LYS A 69 28.45 7.86 4.86
CA LYS A 69 28.30 7.21 3.55
C LYS A 69 28.05 5.71 3.75
N ALA A 70 27.01 5.18 3.10
CA ALA A 70 26.72 3.75 3.10
C ALA A 70 27.93 2.97 2.56
N GLY A 71 28.32 1.89 3.24
CA GLY A 71 29.47 1.06 2.87
C GLY A 71 30.85 1.60 3.27
N ARG A 72 30.94 2.81 3.84
CA ARG A 72 32.20 3.35 4.41
C ARG A 72 32.10 3.53 5.92
N ASP A 73 31.01 4.16 6.37
CA ASP A 73 30.76 4.46 7.79
C ASP A 73 29.66 3.56 8.39
N ARG A 74 29.04 2.70 7.56
CA ARG A 74 27.92 1.82 7.96
C ARG A 74 28.13 0.40 7.43
N PRO A 75 27.92 -0.63 8.26
CA PRO A 75 28.04 -2.03 7.83
C PRO A 75 26.95 -2.37 6.79
N ILE A 76 27.33 -3.11 5.75
CA ILE A 76 26.40 -3.64 4.76
C ILE A 76 25.71 -4.85 5.39
N VAL A 77 24.43 -4.71 5.74
CA VAL A 77 23.63 -5.83 6.25
C VAL A 77 23.15 -6.64 5.04
N HIS A 78 23.76 -7.82 4.85
CA HIS A 78 23.21 -8.84 3.96
C HIS A 78 22.13 -9.61 4.71
N TYR A 79 20.88 -9.50 4.26
CA TYR A 79 19.84 -10.42 4.68
C TYR A 79 19.97 -11.68 3.80
N ALA A 80 20.14 -12.84 4.44
CA ALA A 80 20.04 -14.16 3.84
C ALA A 80 18.64 -14.72 4.08
#